data_AF-A0A7J4CSK7-F1
#
_entry.id   AF-A0A7J4CSK7-F1
#
_cell.length_a   1.000
_cell.length_b   1.000
_cell.length_c   1.000
_cell.angle_alpha   90.00
_cell.angle_beta   90.00
_cell.angle_gamma   90.00
#
_symmetry.space_group_name_H-M   'P 1'
#
loop_
_entity.id
_entity.type
_entity.pdbx_description
1 polymer ?
#
loop_
_entity_poly.entity_id
_entity_poly.type
_entity_poly.pdbx_seq_one_letter_code
_entity_poly.pdbx_strand_id
1 'polypeptide(L)'
;MAQMIFYMGTAGYILLVLWMVAVIAPYVRAWRQGGGFALATVNSLLFGYLVQMLSWPIAVWFGIPHLPPHLLLAAIPIFQSEPVEWYRFLTAAWLHSPTDMTHVLGNVLIIALVGVPLEQRMGSKNFMIVYLAGAIGGSLA
;
A
#
# COMPACT_ATOMS: atom_id res chain seq x y z
N MET A 1 3.70 3.63 -20.09
CA MET A 1 2.55 3.88 -19.18
C MET A 1 1.19 3.82 -19.86
N ALA A 2 0.95 4.61 -20.92
CA ALA A 2 -0.34 4.60 -21.64
C ALA A 2 -0.78 3.19 -22.05
N GLN A 3 0.14 2.37 -22.58
CA GLN A 3 -0.15 0.97 -22.94
C GLN A 3 -0.64 0.14 -21.74
N MET A 4 0.01 0.20 -20.57
CA MET A 4 -0.41 -0.54 -19.35
C MET A 4 -1.82 -0.18 -18.88
N ILE A 5 -2.20 1.10 -18.96
CA ILE A 5 -3.52 1.61 -18.58
C ILE A 5 -4.60 1.05 -19.53
N PHE A 6 -4.31 0.96 -20.82
CA PHE A 6 -5.25 0.41 -21.81
C PHE A 6 -5.46 -1.12 -21.69
N TYR A 7 -4.52 -1.88 -21.12
CA TYR A 7 -4.63 -3.35 -20.99
C TYR A 7 -5.39 -3.85 -19.75
N MET A 8 -5.81 -2.98 -18.82
CA MET A 8 -6.42 -3.43 -17.55
C MET A 8 -7.90 -3.81 -17.65
N GLY A 9 -8.63 -3.21 -18.61
CA GLY A 9 -10.09 -3.32 -18.69
C GLY A 9 -10.82 -2.82 -17.42
N THR A 10 -12.16 -2.83 -17.44
CA THR A 10 -12.99 -2.34 -16.32
C THR A 10 -12.70 -3.06 -15.01
N ALA A 11 -12.51 -4.38 -15.04
CA ALA A 11 -12.25 -5.18 -13.84
C ALA A 11 -10.89 -4.87 -13.19
N GLY A 12 -9.85 -4.55 -13.97
CA GLY A 12 -8.57 -4.10 -13.41
C GLY A 12 -8.71 -2.78 -12.64
N TYR A 13 -9.48 -1.82 -13.16
CA TYR A 13 -9.76 -0.57 -12.45
C TYR A 13 -10.57 -0.79 -11.17
N ILE A 14 -11.57 -1.68 -11.20
CA ILE A 14 -12.34 -2.04 -10.00
C ILE A 14 -11.42 -2.60 -8.92
N LEU A 15 -10.53 -3.53 -9.27
CA LEU A 15 -9.56 -4.10 -8.33
C LEU A 15 -8.58 -3.05 -7.78
N LEU A 16 -8.13 -2.10 -8.61
CA LEU A 16 -7.30 -0.98 -8.14
C LEU A 16 -8.06 -0.10 -7.15
N VAL A 17 -9.31 0.24 -7.44
CA VAL A 17 -10.17 1.03 -6.53
C VAL A 17 -10.41 0.29 -5.22
N LEU A 18 -10.70 -1.01 -5.27
CA LEU A 18 -10.86 -1.84 -4.09
C LEU A 18 -9.59 -1.84 -3.23
N TRP A 19 -8.42 -1.93 -3.86
CA TRP A 19 -7.15 -1.84 -3.15
C TRP A 19 -6.94 -0.47 -2.50
N MET A 20 -7.21 0.63 -3.22
CA MET A 20 -7.11 1.98 -2.66
C MET A 20 -8.06 2.17 -1.46
N VAL A 21 -9.29 1.66 -1.55
CA VAL A 21 -10.25 1.69 -0.45
C VAL A 21 -9.74 0.88 0.74
N ALA A 22 -9.19 -0.31 0.52
CA ALA A 22 -8.63 -1.16 1.57
C ALA A 22 -7.47 -0.47 2.32
N VAL A 23 -6.63 0.25 1.59
CA VAL A 23 -5.48 1.00 2.14
C VAL A 23 -5.93 2.27 2.88
N ILE A 24 -6.90 3.01 2.36
CA ILE A 24 -7.29 4.33 2.88
C ILE A 24 -8.32 4.23 4.02
N ALA A 25 -9.26 3.28 3.95
CA ALA A 25 -10.38 3.19 4.89
C ALA A 25 -9.96 3.07 6.37
N PRO A 26 -8.89 2.34 6.75
CA PRO A 26 -8.43 2.28 8.14
C PRO A 26 -8.04 3.64 8.70
N TYR A 27 -7.38 4.48 7.91
CA TYR A 27 -7.00 5.85 8.32
C TYR A 27 -8.22 6.76 8.46
N VAL A 28 -9.16 6.69 7.50
CA VAL A 28 -10.41 7.45 7.58
C VAL A 28 -11.20 7.08 8.83
N ARG A 29 -11.28 5.78 9.15
CA ARG A 29 -11.94 5.29 10.36
C ARG A 29 -11.24 5.77 11.63
N ALA A 30 -9.91 5.65 11.69
CA ALA A 30 -9.12 6.11 12.84
C ALA A 30 -9.33 7.60 13.08
N TRP A 31 -9.29 8.42 12.03
CA TRP A 31 -9.55 9.85 12.16
C TRP A 31 -10.97 10.15 12.69
N ARG A 32 -12.01 9.50 12.14
CA ARG A 32 -13.40 9.73 12.54
C ARG A 32 -13.71 9.27 13.97
N GLN A 33 -13.03 8.23 14.45
CA GLN A 33 -13.31 7.60 15.74
C GLN A 33 -12.29 7.97 16.82
N GLY A 34 -11.32 8.84 16.53
CA GLY A 34 -10.22 9.16 17.46
C GLY A 34 -9.31 7.95 17.74
N GLY A 35 -9.20 7.01 16.80
CA GLY A 35 -8.34 5.84 16.91
C GLY A 35 -6.87 6.13 16.58
N GLY A 36 -5.97 5.22 16.97
CA GLY A 36 -4.53 5.33 16.71
C GLY A 36 -4.15 5.05 15.24
N PHE A 37 -3.30 5.90 14.68
CA PHE A 37 -2.79 5.81 13.32
C PHE A 37 -1.76 4.68 13.14
N ALA A 38 -1.10 4.23 14.21
CA ALA A 38 -0.24 3.06 14.16
C ALA A 38 -1.05 1.79 13.89
N LEU A 39 -2.15 1.58 14.63
CA LEU A 39 -3.07 0.47 14.36
C LEU A 39 -3.80 0.62 13.01
N ALA A 40 -4.12 1.86 12.61
CA ALA A 40 -4.64 2.11 11.27
C ALA A 40 -3.66 1.67 10.19
N THR A 41 -2.37 1.94 10.37
CA THR A 41 -1.29 1.52 9.47
C THR A 41 -1.16 0.01 9.40
N VAL A 42 -1.20 -0.67 10.55
CA VAL A 42 -1.25 -2.15 10.61
C VAL A 42 -2.41 -2.69 9.76
N ASN A 43 -3.63 -2.20 10.00
CA ASN A 43 -4.81 -2.67 9.28
C ASN A 43 -4.76 -2.32 7.78
N SER A 44 -4.22 -1.15 7.45
CA SER A 44 -4.02 -0.70 6.07
C SER A 44 -3.09 -1.63 5.28
N LEU A 45 -1.96 -2.01 5.87
CA LEU A 45 -1.03 -2.97 5.28
C LEU A 45 -1.67 -4.36 5.14
N LEU A 46 -2.37 -4.83 6.17
CA LEU A 46 -3.03 -6.14 6.12
C LEU A 46 -4.14 -6.20 5.06
N PHE A 47 -5.04 -5.21 5.01
CA PHE A 47 -6.12 -5.20 4.03
C PHE A 47 -5.60 -4.96 2.61
N GLY A 48 -4.63 -4.07 2.44
CA GLY A 48 -3.96 -3.88 1.16
C GLY A 48 -3.29 -5.17 0.67
N TYR A 49 -2.63 -5.92 1.56
CA TYR A 49 -2.03 -7.21 1.24
C TYR A 49 -3.07 -8.29 0.89
N LEU A 50 -4.18 -8.39 1.65
CA LEU A 50 -5.26 -9.32 1.33
C LEU A 50 -5.85 -9.04 -0.06
N VAL A 51 -6.10 -7.77 -0.40
CA VAL A 51 -6.57 -7.43 -1.75
C VAL A 51 -5.52 -7.79 -2.81
N GLN A 52 -4.22 -7.58 -2.55
CA GLN A 52 -3.15 -7.99 -3.46
C GLN A 52 -3.16 -9.51 -3.71
N MET A 53 -3.23 -10.32 -2.65
CA MET A 53 -3.28 -11.78 -2.75
C MET A 53 -4.47 -12.27 -3.58
N LEU A 54 -5.63 -11.64 -3.42
CA LEU A 54 -6.85 -12.02 -4.14
C LEU A 54 -6.90 -11.44 -5.56
N SER A 55 -6.21 -10.34 -5.84
CA SER A 55 -6.31 -9.64 -7.12
C SER A 55 -5.82 -10.48 -8.30
N TRP A 56 -4.75 -11.27 -8.13
CA TRP A 56 -4.22 -12.13 -9.20
C TRP A 56 -5.18 -13.25 -9.60
N PRO A 57 -5.66 -14.14 -8.70
CA PRO A 57 -6.59 -15.19 -9.10
C PRO A 57 -7.92 -14.63 -9.61
N ILE A 58 -8.41 -13.50 -9.06
CA ILE A 58 -9.60 -12.82 -9.58
C ILE A 58 -9.35 -12.32 -11.01
N ALA A 59 -8.23 -11.66 -11.26
CA ALA A 59 -7.89 -11.17 -12.60
C ALA A 59 -7.78 -12.31 -13.62
N VAL A 60 -7.20 -13.45 -13.25
CA VAL A 60 -7.15 -14.66 -14.10
C VAL A 60 -8.55 -15.19 -14.39
N TRP A 61 -9.44 -15.27 -13.39
CA TRP A 61 -10.81 -15.76 -13.56
C TRP A 61 -11.62 -14.89 -14.53
N PHE A 62 -11.35 -13.59 -14.57
CA PHE A 62 -11.96 -12.64 -15.52
C PHE A 62 -11.22 -12.51 -16.85
N GLY A 63 -10.17 -13.31 -17.11
CA GLY A 63 -9.44 -13.28 -18.38
C GLY A 63 -8.52 -12.06 -18.57
N ILE A 64 -8.03 -11.47 -17.47
CA ILE A 64 -7.13 -10.30 -17.47
C ILE A 64 -5.78 -10.66 -16.81
N PRO A 65 -5.03 -11.67 -17.31
CA PRO A 65 -3.88 -12.23 -16.59
C PRO A 65 -2.60 -11.38 -16.68
N HIS A 66 -2.65 -10.17 -17.26
CA HIS A 66 -1.44 -9.53 -17.76
C HIS A 66 -0.72 -8.62 -16.76
N LEU A 67 -1.40 -8.06 -15.75
CA LEU A 67 -0.73 -7.30 -14.68
C LEU A 67 -1.65 -7.10 -13.47
N PRO A 68 -1.19 -7.41 -12.24
CA PRO A 68 -1.88 -6.98 -11.04
C PRO A 68 -2.03 -5.45 -11.01
N PRO A 69 -3.25 -4.92 -10.79
CA PRO A 69 -3.49 -3.49 -10.98
C PRO A 69 -2.66 -2.54 -10.13
N HIS A 70 -2.32 -3.00 -8.94
CA HIS A 70 -1.51 -2.27 -7.97
C HIS A 70 -0.04 -2.09 -8.40
N LEU A 71 0.46 -2.81 -9.41
CA LEU A 71 1.80 -2.57 -9.97
C LEU A 71 1.93 -1.20 -10.65
N LEU A 72 0.82 -0.54 -11.00
CA LEU A 72 0.82 0.87 -11.39
C LEU A 72 1.34 1.80 -10.31
N LEU A 73 1.40 1.33 -9.07
CA LEU A 73 1.80 2.06 -7.88
C LEU A 73 3.18 1.62 -7.37
N ALA A 74 3.82 0.65 -8.04
CA ALA A 74 5.11 0.11 -7.63
C ALA A 74 6.26 1.04 -7.98
N ALA A 75 7.24 1.09 -7.07
CA ALA A 75 8.54 1.67 -7.28
C ALA A 75 9.31 0.80 -8.29
N ILE A 76 9.25 1.18 -9.57
CA ILE A 76 9.97 0.51 -10.65
C ILE A 76 11.04 1.49 -11.16
N PRO A 77 12.34 1.17 -11.06
CA PRO A 77 13.42 2.12 -11.34
C PRO A 77 13.35 2.79 -12.71
N ILE A 78 12.95 2.05 -13.75
CA ILE A 78 12.86 2.56 -15.12
C ILE A 78 11.79 3.66 -15.31
N PHE A 79 10.77 3.71 -14.45
CA PHE A 79 9.72 4.74 -14.49
C PHE A 79 10.00 5.87 -13.50
N GLN A 80 10.67 5.58 -12.38
CA GLN A 80 10.89 6.55 -11.29
C GLN A 80 11.83 7.71 -11.65
N SER A 81 12.57 7.63 -12.75
CA SER A 81 13.37 8.76 -13.27
C SER A 81 12.51 9.90 -13.81
N GLU A 82 11.23 9.63 -14.13
CA GLU A 82 10.32 10.65 -14.64
C GLU A 82 9.67 11.41 -13.48
N PRO A 83 9.73 12.77 -13.45
CA PRO A 83 9.17 13.55 -12.35
C PRO A 83 7.69 13.31 -12.08
N VAL A 84 6.91 12.95 -13.09
CA VAL A 84 5.48 12.64 -12.95
C VAL A 84 5.21 11.34 -12.16
N GLU A 85 6.21 10.45 -12.06
CA GLU A 85 6.13 9.13 -11.44
C GLU A 85 6.51 9.13 -9.96
N TRP A 86 6.76 10.30 -9.36
CA TRP A 86 7.20 10.44 -7.97
C TRP A 86 6.27 9.76 -6.96
N TYR A 87 4.98 9.66 -7.28
CA TYR A 87 3.98 9.04 -6.41
C TYR A 87 4.34 7.59 -6.07
N ARG A 88 5.08 6.90 -6.94
CA ARG A 88 5.53 5.51 -6.75
C ARG A 88 6.42 5.33 -5.53
N PHE A 89 7.23 6.33 -5.17
CA PHE A 89 8.06 6.28 -3.96
C PHE A 89 7.22 6.21 -2.68
N LEU A 90 6.02 6.76 -2.70
CA LEU A 90 5.10 6.69 -1.57
C LEU A 90 4.21 5.45 -1.67
N THR A 91 3.60 5.22 -2.83
CA THR A 91 2.57 4.19 -2.96
C THR A 91 3.15 2.77 -2.89
N ALA A 92 4.45 2.59 -3.18
CA ALA A 92 5.14 1.32 -3.00
C ALA A 92 5.15 0.82 -1.54
N ALA A 93 4.99 1.71 -0.55
CA ALA A 93 5.00 1.33 0.87
C ALA A 93 3.86 0.37 1.27
N TRP A 94 2.79 0.30 0.47
CA TRP A 94 1.68 -0.64 0.68
C TRP A 94 1.77 -1.89 -0.20
N LEU A 95 2.72 -1.93 -1.12
CA LEU A 95 2.90 -3.08 -2.01
C LEU A 95 3.81 -4.11 -1.37
N HIS A 96 3.35 -5.34 -1.35
CA HIS A 96 4.10 -6.46 -0.79
C HIS A 96 3.96 -7.66 -1.73
N SER A 97 5.03 -8.44 -1.84
CA SER A 97 5.01 -9.62 -2.71
C SER A 97 3.98 -10.64 -2.21
N PRO A 98 3.05 -11.12 -3.05
CA PRO A 98 2.12 -12.20 -2.68
C PRO A 98 2.82 -13.52 -2.33
N THR A 99 4.09 -13.68 -2.74
CA THR A 99 4.90 -14.88 -2.46
C THR A 99 5.76 -14.77 -1.21
N ASP A 100 5.85 -13.59 -0.60
CA ASP A 100 6.60 -13.35 0.63
C ASP A 100 5.73 -12.64 1.67
N MET A 101 4.99 -13.46 2.42
CA MET A 101 4.18 -13.00 3.53
C MET A 101 5.02 -12.56 4.73
N THR A 102 6.26 -13.03 4.86
CA THR A 102 7.08 -12.74 6.05
C THR A 102 7.45 -11.27 6.13
N HIS A 103 7.67 -10.62 4.99
CA HIS A 103 7.97 -9.19 4.92
C HIS A 103 6.80 -8.33 5.45
N VAL A 104 5.57 -8.54 4.95
CA VAL A 104 4.41 -7.75 5.42
C VAL A 104 4.11 -8.03 6.90
N LEU A 105 4.26 -9.27 7.35
CA LEU A 105 4.07 -9.64 8.75
C LEU A 105 5.12 -8.97 9.65
N GLY A 106 6.40 -8.96 9.24
CA GLY A 106 7.45 -8.26 9.97
C GLY A 106 7.17 -6.76 10.12
N ASN A 107 6.74 -6.10 9.04
CA ASN A 107 6.37 -4.69 9.06
C ASN A 107 5.20 -4.43 10.01
N VAL A 108 4.14 -5.23 9.90
CA VAL A 108 2.97 -5.12 10.79
C VAL A 108 3.33 -5.37 12.25
N LEU A 109 4.18 -6.37 12.54
CA LEU A 109 4.62 -6.67 13.90
C LEU A 109 5.41 -5.50 14.51
N ILE A 110 6.37 -4.93 13.77
CA ILE A 110 7.16 -3.79 14.25
C ILE A 110 6.26 -2.57 14.49
N ILE A 111 5.31 -2.29 13.59
CA ILE A 111 4.39 -1.15 13.76
C ILE A 111 3.43 -1.39 14.94
N ALA A 112 2.93 -2.61 15.11
CA ALA A 112 2.06 -2.96 16.23
C ALA A 112 2.78 -2.86 17.58
N LEU A 113 4.00 -3.39 17.67
CA LEU A 113 4.76 -3.47 18.93
C LEU A 113 5.49 -2.17 19.27
N VAL A 114 6.07 -1.50 18.28
CA VAL A 114 6.91 -0.30 18.48
C VAL A 114 6.16 0.96 18.04
N GLY A 115 5.42 0.90 16.94
CA GLY A 115 4.68 2.04 16.40
C GLY A 115 3.59 2.55 17.33
N VAL A 116 2.85 1.65 18.02
CA VAL A 116 1.80 2.05 18.97
C VAL A 116 2.37 2.80 20.19
N PRO A 117 3.37 2.29 20.93
CA PRO A 117 4.00 3.07 22.00
C PRO A 117 4.67 4.36 21.51
N LEU A 118 5.24 4.36 20.30
CA LEU A 118 5.86 5.54 19.72
C LEU A 118 4.80 6.62 19.44
N GLU A 119 3.68 6.26 18.81
CA GLU A 119 2.53 7.14 18.60
C GLU A 119 2.01 7.72 19.92
N GLN A 120 1.89 6.91 20.97
CA GLN A 120 1.43 7.37 22.29
C GLN A 120 2.35 8.45 22.89
N ARG A 121 3.65 8.42 22.57
CA ARG A 121 4.64 9.39 23.07
C ARG A 121 4.72 10.66 22.25
N MET A 122 4.56 10.57 20.93
CA MET A 122 4.79 11.71 20.02
C MET A 122 3.51 12.25 19.35
N GLY A 123 2.37 11.57 19.51
CA GLY A 123 1.11 11.87 18.86
C GLY A 123 1.03 11.35 17.40
N SER A 124 -0.19 11.12 16.92
CA SER A 124 -0.48 10.53 15.61
C SER A 124 0.13 11.29 14.43
N LYS A 125 0.13 12.64 14.48
CA LYS A 125 0.70 13.47 13.43
C LYS A 125 2.19 13.19 13.24
N ASN A 126 2.95 13.23 14.33
CA ASN A 126 4.40 13.05 14.27
C ASN A 126 4.75 11.59 13.93
N PHE A 127 3.99 10.63 14.45
CA PHE A 127 4.11 9.22 14.05
C PHE A 127 3.97 9.05 12.54
N MET A 128 2.92 9.63 11.93
CA MET A 128 2.72 9.52 10.49
C MET A 128 3.81 10.21 9.67
N ILE A 129 4.34 11.35 10.13
CA ILE A 129 5.48 12.01 9.45
C ILE A 129 6.69 11.06 9.42
N VAL A 130 7.03 10.46 10.57
CA VAL A 130 8.16 9.51 10.65
C VAL A 130 7.90 8.27 9.79
N TYR A 131 6.70 7.71 9.85
CA TYR A 131 6.32 6.55 9.04
C TYR A 131 6.45 6.83 7.53
N LEU A 132 5.91 7.95 7.06
CA LEU A 132 5.94 8.33 5.65
C LEU A 132 7.36 8.71 5.19
N ALA A 133 8.15 9.37 6.04
CA ALA A 133 9.56 9.65 5.74
C ALA A 133 10.37 8.35 5.62
N GLY A 134 10.12 7.37 6.50
CA GLY A 134 10.73 6.04 6.41
C GLY A 134 10.32 5.29 5.14
N ALA A 135 9.03 5.35 4.77
CA ALA A 135 8.51 4.73 3.56
C ALA A 135 9.15 5.30 2.28
N ILE A 136 9.25 6.62 2.19
CA ILE A 136 9.91 7.30 1.06
C ILE A 136 11.41 6.99 1.06
N GLY A 137 12.07 7.11 2.21
CA GLY A 137 13.50 6.84 2.35
C GLY A 137 13.88 5.41 1.98
N GLY A 138 13.07 4.42 2.39
CA GLY A 138 13.26 3.02 2.00
C GLY A 138 13.03 2.77 0.51
N SER A 139 12.20 3.56 -0.14
CA SER A 139 11.98 3.48 -1.60
C SER A 139 13.07 4.17 -2.43
N LEU A 140 13.94 4.95 -1.79
CA LEU A 140 15.08 5.65 -2.41
C LEU A 140 16.41 4.90 -2.25
N ALA A 141 16.49 3.96 -1.31
CA ALA A 141 17.70 3.19 -0.98
C ALA A 141 17.92 2.03 -1.96
#